data_AF-A0A7X8K5J6-F1
#
_entry.id   AF-A0A7X8K5J6-F1
#
_cell.length_a   1.000
_cell.length_b   1.000
_cell.length_c   1.000
_cell.angle_alpha   90.00
_cell.angle_beta   90.00
_cell.angle_gamma   90.00
#
_symmetry.space_group_name_H-M   'P 1'
#
loop_
_entity.id
_entity.type
_entity.pdbx_description
1 polymer ?
#
loop_
_entity_poly.entity_id
_entity_poly.type
_entity_poly.pdbx_seq_one_letter_code
_entity_poly.pdbx_strand_id
1 'polypeptide(L)'
;MKILSVLSAAYPNFQLTEETGELYVRLLSDLPYNKLQAAALSHISQSKFFPTIAELRSMANEIMPGERIPSPMEAWGEVIEQIRKVGHYGRPSWSHPVIEKTVRAFGWRDLCLSENVVADRAHFLRMYEQYAERVRQEQQMPEEVQRLVSGLVKSIDEATTPEIQERKPLRLLKPVE
;
A
#
# COMPACT_ATOMS: atom_id res chain seq x y z
N MET A 1 17.06 22.06 2.90
CA MET A 1 16.25 21.24 1.96
C MET A 1 15.59 22.18 0.93
N LYS A 2 15.95 22.11 -0.37
CA LYS A 2 15.51 23.08 -1.41
C LYS A 2 13.99 23.13 -1.63
N ILE A 3 13.25 22.08 -1.29
CA ILE A 3 11.81 21.98 -1.56
C ILE A 3 11.00 22.82 -0.57
N LEU A 4 11.36 22.84 0.72
CA LEU A 4 10.67 23.67 1.72
C LEU A 4 10.82 25.17 1.44
N SER A 5 11.97 25.60 0.93
CA SER A 5 12.15 26.99 0.48
C SER A 5 11.27 27.33 -0.72
N VAL A 6 11.06 26.39 -1.65
CA VAL A 6 10.16 26.58 -2.80
C VAL A 6 8.71 26.68 -2.33
N LEU A 7 8.28 25.80 -1.42
CA LEU A 7 6.95 25.85 -0.82
C LEU A 7 6.72 27.16 -0.05
N SER A 8 7.66 27.56 0.81
CA SER A 8 7.55 28.82 1.56
C SER A 8 7.47 30.04 0.63
N ALA A 9 8.21 30.05 -0.48
CA ALA A 9 8.13 31.12 -1.48
C ALA A 9 6.78 31.15 -2.22
N ALA A 10 6.17 29.98 -2.47
CA ALA A 10 4.86 29.88 -3.13
C ALA A 10 3.70 30.25 -2.19
N TYR A 11 3.87 30.11 -0.88
CA TYR A 11 2.86 30.37 0.14
C TYR A 11 3.33 31.44 1.14
N PRO A 12 3.44 32.72 0.75
CA PRO A 12 4.06 33.77 1.56
C PRO A 12 3.34 34.06 2.88
N ASN A 13 2.05 33.72 2.97
CA ASN A 13 1.25 33.90 4.19
C ASN A 13 1.47 32.79 5.21
N PHE A 14 2.10 31.67 4.82
CA PHE A 14 2.39 30.56 5.71
C PHE A 14 3.73 30.79 6.41
N GLN A 15 3.71 30.88 7.73
CA GLN A 15 4.91 31.02 8.56
C GLN A 15 5.49 29.63 8.83
N LEU A 16 6.53 29.25 8.06
CA LEU A 16 7.27 28.03 8.29
C LEU A 16 8.24 28.24 9.46
N THR A 17 7.95 27.63 10.61
CA THR A 17 8.88 27.62 11.76
C THR A 17 9.99 26.58 11.56
N GLU A 18 11.06 26.69 12.34
CA GLU A 18 12.18 25.75 12.32
C GLU A 18 11.70 24.33 12.68
N GLU A 19 10.91 24.19 13.75
CA GLU A 19 10.37 22.91 14.22
C GLU A 19 9.46 22.27 13.19
N THR A 20 8.66 23.09 12.49
CA THR A 20 7.81 22.62 11.39
C THR A 20 8.68 22.13 10.24
N GLY A 21 9.72 22.89 9.87
CA GLY A 21 10.67 22.49 8.83
C GLY A 21 11.36 21.16 9.15
N GLU A 22 11.83 20.98 10.38
CA GLU A 22 12.45 19.73 10.84
C GLU A 22 11.49 18.54 10.74
N LEU A 23 10.22 18.71 11.11
CA LEU A 23 9.21 17.67 11.00
C LEU A 23 9.00 17.23 9.54
N TYR A 24 8.92 18.19 8.62
CA TYR A 24 8.80 17.89 7.19
C TYR A 24 10.04 17.17 6.66
N VAL A 25 11.24 17.63 7.03
CA VAL A 25 12.49 16.97 6.64
C VAL A 25 12.48 15.52 7.11
N ARG A 26 12.16 15.30 8.40
CA ARG A 26 12.14 13.96 9.01
C ARG A 26 11.16 13.02 8.30
N LEU A 27 9.90 13.44 8.13
CA LEU A 27 8.82 12.58 7.63
C LEU A 27 8.73 12.45 6.10
N LEU A 28 9.55 13.20 5.36
CA LEU A 28 9.64 13.13 3.89
C LEU A 28 11.03 12.70 3.41
N SER A 29 11.97 12.43 4.32
CA SER A 29 13.36 12.09 3.99
C SER A 29 13.54 10.77 3.25
N ASP A 30 12.58 9.85 3.39
CA ASP A 30 12.51 8.57 2.69
C ASP A 30 12.09 8.70 1.22
N LEU A 31 11.47 9.81 0.84
CA LEU A 31 11.02 10.02 -0.53
C LEU A 31 12.16 10.48 -1.45
N PRO A 32 12.31 9.89 -2.65
CA PRO A 32 13.23 10.40 -3.67
C PRO A 32 12.98 11.87 -3.99
N TYR A 33 14.05 12.67 -4.03
CA TYR A 33 13.98 14.12 -4.21
C TYR A 33 13.15 14.54 -5.45
N ASN A 34 13.32 13.85 -6.57
CA ASN A 34 12.60 14.12 -7.81
C ASN A 34 11.08 13.90 -7.67
N LYS A 35 10.64 12.87 -6.93
CA LYS A 35 9.22 12.63 -6.65
C LYS A 35 8.65 13.73 -5.77
N LEU A 36 9.34 14.06 -4.68
CA LEU A 36 8.91 15.10 -3.76
C LEU A 36 8.87 16.48 -4.43
N GLN A 37 9.83 16.76 -5.33
CA GLN A 37 9.84 17.99 -6.12
C GLN A 37 8.64 18.05 -7.07
N ALA A 38 8.36 16.98 -7.80
CA ALA A 38 7.21 16.91 -8.70
C ALA A 38 5.88 17.07 -7.94
N ALA A 39 5.77 16.43 -6.76
CA ALA A 39 4.62 16.55 -5.86
C ALA A 39 4.41 17.99 -5.41
N ALA A 40 5.47 18.64 -4.92
CA ALA A 40 5.41 20.03 -4.48
C ALA A 40 5.01 20.99 -5.61
N LEU A 41 5.59 20.86 -6.79
CA LEU A 41 5.25 21.71 -7.94
C LEU A 41 3.81 21.48 -8.42
N SER A 42 3.38 20.22 -8.46
CA SER A 42 2.00 19.88 -8.80
C SER A 42 1.02 20.46 -7.77
N HIS A 43 1.34 20.39 -6.48
CA HIS A 43 0.50 20.95 -5.42
C HIS A 43 0.39 22.48 -5.53
N ILE A 44 1.52 23.16 -5.74
CA ILE A 44 1.55 24.62 -5.96
C ILE A 44 0.64 25.04 -7.12
N SER A 45 0.58 24.25 -8.18
CA SER A 45 -0.26 24.57 -9.35
C SER A 45 -1.76 24.42 -9.13
N GLN A 46 -2.19 23.71 -8.07
CA GLN A 46 -3.58 23.31 -7.87
C GLN A 46 -4.18 23.82 -6.55
N SER A 47 -3.34 24.13 -5.56
CA SER A 47 -3.78 24.47 -4.20
C SER A 47 -3.27 25.84 -3.76
N LYS A 48 -4.16 26.57 -3.08
CA LYS A 48 -3.87 27.89 -2.49
C LYS A 48 -3.29 27.80 -1.07
N PHE A 49 -3.34 26.63 -0.45
CA PHE A 49 -2.90 26.40 0.93
C PHE A 49 -1.56 25.69 0.96
N PHE A 50 -0.80 25.86 2.04
CA PHE A 50 0.46 25.13 2.23
C PHE A 50 0.16 23.63 2.36
N PRO A 51 0.86 22.74 1.63
CA PRO A 51 0.58 21.31 1.65
C PRO A 51 0.92 20.71 3.00
N THR A 52 0.11 19.76 3.45
CA THR A 52 0.44 18.85 4.54
C THR A 52 1.45 17.79 4.09
N ILE A 53 2.10 17.15 5.07
CA ILE A 53 3.00 16.01 4.83
C ILE A 53 2.24 14.87 4.12
N ALA A 54 0.99 14.61 4.51
CA ALA A 54 0.16 13.56 3.93
C ALA A 54 -0.14 13.81 2.43
N GLU A 55 -0.45 15.06 2.06
CA GLU A 55 -0.69 15.45 0.66
C GLU A 55 0.58 15.28 -0.17
N LEU A 56 1.74 15.74 0.31
CA LEU A 56 3.00 15.56 -0.40
C LEU A 56 3.35 14.09 -0.62
N ARG A 57 3.12 13.22 0.39
CA ARG A 57 3.36 11.78 0.25
C ARG A 57 2.41 11.14 -0.75
N SER A 58 1.10 11.44 -0.68
CA SER A 58 0.12 10.91 -1.63
C SER A 58 0.49 11.28 -3.06
N MET A 59 0.75 12.56 -3.29
CA MET A 59 1.11 13.07 -4.62
C MET A 59 2.44 12.48 -5.12
N ALA A 60 3.45 12.33 -4.24
CA ALA A 60 4.73 11.74 -4.62
C ALA A 60 4.58 10.28 -5.07
N ASN A 61 3.68 9.51 -4.45
CA ASN A 61 3.41 8.11 -4.79
C ASN A 61 2.55 7.98 -6.07
N GLU A 62 1.69 8.96 -6.35
CA GLU A 62 0.79 8.93 -7.51
C GLU A 62 1.43 9.43 -8.82
N ILE A 63 2.48 10.25 -8.74
CA ILE A 63 3.08 10.90 -9.92
C ILE A 63 3.77 9.92 -10.88
N MET A 64 4.28 8.79 -10.39
CA MET A 64 4.96 7.82 -11.25
C MET A 64 3.97 6.75 -11.75
N PRO A 65 3.79 6.59 -13.08
CA PRO A 65 2.83 5.63 -13.64
C PRO A 65 3.05 4.18 -13.21
N GLY A 66 4.28 3.79 -12.86
CA GLY A 66 4.60 2.43 -12.40
C GLY A 66 4.33 2.17 -10.91
N GLU A 67 4.06 3.21 -10.13
CA GLU A 67 3.77 3.13 -8.69
C GLU A 67 2.34 3.57 -8.36
N ARG A 68 1.70 4.29 -9.29
CA ARG A 68 0.28 4.62 -9.23
C ARG A 68 -0.54 3.34 -9.17
N ILE A 69 -1.29 3.18 -8.09
CA ILE A 69 -2.26 2.11 -7.94
C ILE A 69 -3.47 2.44 -8.83
N PRO A 70 -3.81 1.60 -9.82
CA PRO A 70 -4.97 1.85 -10.69
C PRO A 70 -6.26 1.95 -9.87
N SER A 71 -7.20 2.78 -10.31
CA SER A 71 -8.54 2.79 -9.75
C SER A 71 -9.20 1.42 -9.95
N PRO A 72 -10.21 1.06 -9.13
CA PRO A 72 -10.93 -0.20 -9.30
C PRO A 72 -11.45 -0.41 -10.73
N MET A 73 -11.86 0.67 -11.38
CA MET A 73 -12.41 0.59 -12.73
C MET A 73 -11.39 0.45 -13.82
N GLU A 74 -10.24 1.13 -13.72
CA GLU A 74 -9.09 0.88 -14.60
C GLU A 74 -8.63 -0.57 -14.46
N ALA A 75 -8.49 -1.07 -13.22
CA ALA A 75 -8.10 -2.44 -12.93
C ALA A 75 -9.07 -3.47 -13.54
N TRP A 76 -10.38 -3.27 -13.37
CA TRP A 76 -11.37 -4.17 -13.99
C TRP A 76 -11.35 -4.11 -15.51
N GLY A 77 -11.15 -2.93 -16.09
CA GLY A 77 -10.97 -2.76 -17.53
C GLY A 77 -9.81 -3.60 -18.06
N GLU A 78 -8.68 -3.57 -17.35
CA GLU A 78 -7.50 -4.38 -17.68
C GLU A 78 -7.76 -5.88 -17.56
N VAL A 79 -8.50 -6.33 -16.55
CA VAL A 79 -8.94 -7.74 -16.43
C VAL A 79 -9.72 -8.18 -17.66
N ILE A 80 -10.71 -7.40 -18.08
CA ILE A 80 -11.50 -7.70 -19.28
C ILE A 80 -10.65 -7.71 -20.55
N GLU A 81 -9.71 -6.77 -20.67
CA GLU A 81 -8.76 -6.74 -21.79
C GLU A 81 -7.91 -8.00 -21.84
N GLN A 82 -7.35 -8.43 -20.71
CA GLN A 82 -6.56 -9.64 -20.62
C GLN A 82 -7.40 -10.89 -20.94
N ILE A 83 -8.67 -10.95 -20.50
CA ILE A 83 -9.55 -12.09 -20.81
C ILE A 83 -9.70 -12.22 -22.33
N ARG A 84 -9.94 -11.10 -23.01
CA ARG A 84 -10.06 -11.05 -24.48
C ARG A 84 -8.75 -11.38 -25.19
N LYS A 85 -7.63 -10.94 -24.63
CA LYS A 85 -6.29 -11.04 -25.25
C LYS A 85 -5.68 -12.43 -25.14
N VAL A 86 -5.69 -13.03 -23.96
CA VAL A 86 -4.97 -14.28 -23.68
C VAL A 86 -5.90 -15.48 -23.43
N GLY A 87 -7.17 -15.23 -23.09
CA GLY A 87 -8.14 -16.28 -22.78
C GLY A 87 -7.81 -17.10 -21.54
N HIS A 88 -8.65 -18.11 -21.27
CA HIS A 88 -8.59 -18.89 -20.03
C HIS A 88 -7.38 -19.83 -19.90
N TYR A 89 -6.74 -20.20 -21.01
CA TYR A 89 -5.47 -20.95 -21.01
C TYR A 89 -4.23 -20.05 -21.02
N GLY A 90 -4.41 -18.75 -21.29
CA GLY A 90 -3.32 -17.80 -21.34
C GLY A 90 -2.81 -17.39 -19.97
N ARG A 91 -1.63 -16.76 -19.96
CA ARG A 91 -1.05 -16.14 -18.77
C ARG A 91 -1.19 -14.63 -18.90
N PRO A 92 -2.09 -13.98 -18.15
CA PRO A 92 -2.25 -12.54 -18.22
C PRO A 92 -1.04 -11.84 -17.60
N SER A 93 -0.75 -10.64 -18.09
CA SER A 93 0.26 -9.73 -17.52
C SER A 93 -0.44 -8.49 -17.00
N TRP A 94 -0.03 -8.02 -15.83
CA TRP A 94 -0.72 -6.95 -15.11
C TRP A 94 0.14 -5.70 -14.98
N SER A 95 -0.49 -4.54 -15.05
CA SER A 95 0.15 -3.23 -14.81
C SER A 95 0.54 -3.04 -13.35
N HIS A 96 -0.21 -3.66 -12.43
CA HIS A 96 0.00 -3.51 -11.00
C HIS A 96 -0.23 -4.84 -10.24
N PRO A 97 0.61 -5.19 -9.24
CA PRO A 97 0.52 -6.46 -8.52
C PRO A 97 -0.79 -6.66 -7.74
N VAL A 98 -1.49 -5.58 -7.37
CA VAL A 98 -2.80 -5.67 -6.70
C VAL A 98 -3.87 -6.25 -7.62
N ILE A 99 -3.79 -5.98 -8.94
CA ILE A 99 -4.70 -6.59 -9.91
C ILE A 99 -4.47 -8.10 -9.91
N GLU A 100 -3.21 -8.52 -10.03
CA GLU A 100 -2.83 -9.93 -10.02
C GLU A 100 -3.30 -10.63 -8.74
N LYS A 101 -3.04 -10.03 -7.57
CA LYS A 101 -3.46 -10.55 -6.27
C LYS A 101 -4.98 -10.75 -6.21
N THR A 102 -5.74 -9.78 -6.72
CA THR A 102 -7.21 -9.84 -6.74
C THR A 102 -7.69 -10.94 -7.69
N VAL A 103 -7.18 -11.01 -8.92
CA VAL A 103 -7.53 -12.04 -9.90
C VAL A 103 -7.19 -13.44 -9.40
N ARG A 104 -6.04 -13.62 -8.74
CA ARG A 104 -5.64 -14.90 -8.13
C ARG A 104 -6.61 -15.35 -7.04
N ALA A 105 -7.17 -14.44 -6.26
CA ALA A 105 -8.15 -14.76 -5.23
C ALA A 105 -9.50 -15.24 -5.81
N PHE A 106 -9.86 -14.75 -7.00
CA PHE A 106 -11.03 -15.24 -7.74
C PHE A 106 -10.78 -16.57 -8.47
N GLY A 107 -9.60 -16.71 -9.07
CA GLY A 107 -9.32 -17.77 -10.05
C GLY A 107 -9.46 -17.24 -11.47
N TRP A 108 -8.36 -17.25 -12.24
CA TRP A 108 -8.34 -16.72 -13.62
C TRP A 108 -9.31 -17.45 -14.54
N ARG A 109 -9.31 -18.79 -14.48
CA ARG A 109 -10.17 -19.62 -15.31
C ARG A 109 -11.64 -19.40 -14.97
N ASP A 110 -11.96 -19.28 -13.68
CA ASP A 110 -13.32 -19.05 -13.20
C ASP A 110 -13.85 -17.70 -13.67
N LEU A 111 -13.04 -16.64 -13.59
CA LEU A 111 -13.38 -15.33 -14.16
C LEU A 111 -13.60 -15.36 -15.68
N CYS A 112 -12.78 -16.13 -16.41
CA CYS A 112 -12.92 -16.22 -17.87
C CYS A 112 -14.17 -16.98 -18.32
N LEU A 113 -14.61 -17.97 -17.53
CA LEU A 113 -15.74 -18.86 -17.86
C LEU A 113 -17.04 -18.45 -17.17
N SER A 114 -17.02 -17.40 -16.35
CA SER A 114 -18.18 -16.94 -15.63
C SER A 114 -19.24 -16.36 -16.56
N GLU A 115 -20.50 -16.71 -16.28
CA GLU A 115 -21.67 -16.18 -16.98
C GLU A 115 -22.26 -14.94 -16.25
N ASN A 116 -21.78 -14.62 -15.05
CA ASN A 116 -22.30 -13.52 -14.23
C ASN A 116 -21.29 -12.39 -14.02
N VAL A 117 -20.89 -11.78 -15.15
CA VAL A 117 -19.89 -10.69 -15.20
C VAL A 117 -20.26 -9.50 -14.31
N VAL A 118 -21.56 -9.24 -14.09
CA VAL A 118 -22.03 -8.14 -13.24
C VAL A 118 -21.70 -8.42 -11.77
N ALA A 119 -21.96 -9.63 -11.28
CA ALA A 119 -21.59 -10.03 -9.93
C ALA A 119 -20.06 -10.07 -9.76
N ASP A 120 -19.35 -10.65 -10.73
CA ASP A 120 -17.88 -10.72 -10.68
C ASP A 120 -17.25 -9.34 -10.59
N ARG A 121 -17.73 -8.40 -11.42
CA ARG A 121 -17.30 -7.00 -11.35
C ARG A 121 -17.54 -6.44 -9.95
N ALA A 122 -18.75 -6.58 -9.40
CA ALA A 122 -19.07 -6.02 -8.09
C ALA A 122 -18.18 -6.59 -6.97
N HIS A 123 -17.93 -7.90 -6.98
CA HIS A 123 -17.05 -8.55 -6.01
C HIS A 123 -15.58 -8.15 -6.23
N PHE A 124 -15.14 -8.07 -7.49
CA PHE A 124 -13.78 -7.69 -7.85
C PHE A 124 -13.49 -6.28 -7.35
N LEU A 125 -14.36 -5.31 -7.66
CA LEU A 125 -14.16 -3.92 -7.23
C LEU A 125 -14.05 -3.80 -5.72
N ARG A 126 -14.90 -4.52 -4.98
CA ARG A 126 -14.86 -4.53 -3.51
C ARG A 126 -13.55 -5.10 -2.97
N MET A 127 -13.12 -6.25 -3.48
CA MET A 127 -11.91 -6.92 -3.00
C MET A 127 -10.65 -6.15 -3.41
N TYR A 128 -10.62 -5.69 -4.65
CA TYR A 128 -9.54 -4.86 -5.18
C TYR A 128 -9.36 -3.61 -4.33
N GLU A 129 -10.43 -2.90 -4.01
CA GLU A 129 -10.36 -1.68 -3.19
C GLU A 129 -9.75 -1.96 -1.81
N GLN A 130 -10.10 -3.08 -1.17
CA GLN A 130 -9.50 -3.46 0.12
C GLN A 130 -8.01 -3.78 0.04
N TYR A 131 -7.54 -4.34 -1.08
CA TYR A 131 -6.12 -4.60 -1.28
C TYR A 131 -5.36 -3.34 -1.69
N ALA A 132 -5.94 -2.54 -2.58
CA ALA A 132 -5.40 -1.25 -3.00
C ALA A 132 -5.25 -0.31 -1.81
N GLU A 133 -6.23 -0.27 -0.91
CA GLU A 133 -6.18 0.57 0.29
C GLU A 133 -5.05 0.18 1.23
N ARG A 134 -4.81 -1.13 1.42
CA ARG A 134 -3.65 -1.59 2.20
C ARG A 134 -2.33 -1.13 1.59
N VAL A 135 -2.18 -1.26 0.27
CA VAL A 135 -0.95 -0.80 -0.40
C VAL A 135 -0.81 0.72 -0.31
N ARG A 136 -1.90 1.49 -0.45
CA ARG A 136 -1.87 2.96 -0.24
C ARG A 136 -1.43 3.32 1.16
N GLN A 137 -1.97 2.65 2.18
CA GLN A 137 -1.59 2.88 3.58
C GLN A 137 -0.11 2.57 3.83
N GLU A 138 0.38 1.45 3.29
CA GLU A 138 1.80 1.07 3.37
C GLU A 138 2.70 2.11 2.68
N GLN A 139 2.35 2.57 1.47
CA GLN A 139 3.09 3.60 0.73
C GLN A 139 3.05 4.97 1.43
N GLN A 140 1.95 5.29 2.12
CA GLN A 140 1.78 6.57 2.79
C GLN A 140 2.47 6.61 4.16
N MET A 141 2.73 5.44 4.77
CA MET A 141 3.37 5.35 6.08
C MET A 141 4.86 5.70 5.99
N PRO A 142 5.34 6.75 6.71
CA PRO A 142 6.76 7.08 6.73
C PRO A 142 7.61 5.91 7.26
N GLU A 143 8.83 5.76 6.75
CA GLU A 143 9.74 4.69 7.19
C GLU A 143 9.91 4.63 8.71
N GLU A 144 9.96 5.78 9.37
CA GLU A 144 10.05 5.86 10.82
C GLU A 144 8.86 5.18 11.51
N VAL A 145 7.64 5.45 11.03
CA VAL A 145 6.42 4.83 11.58
C VAL A 145 6.45 3.32 11.33
N GLN A 146 6.90 2.88 10.16
CA GLN A 146 7.06 1.45 9.86
C GLN A 146 8.03 0.77 10.84
N ARG A 147 9.16 1.41 11.16
CA ARG A 147 10.14 0.90 12.14
C ARG A 147 9.54 0.82 13.54
N LEU A 148 8.79 1.84 13.97
CA LEU A 148 8.14 1.85 15.28
C LEU A 148 7.09 0.75 15.40
N VAL A 149 6.22 0.60 14.39
CA VAL A 149 5.22 -0.48 14.34
C VAL A 149 5.89 -1.85 14.38
N SER A 150 6.93 -2.06 13.58
CA SER A 150 7.68 -3.33 13.59
C SER A 150 8.32 -3.63 14.95
N GLY A 151 8.88 -2.62 15.62
CA GLY A 151 9.43 -2.75 16.97
C GLY A 151 8.38 -3.13 18.01
N LEU A 152 7.19 -2.51 17.94
CA LEU A 152 6.07 -2.82 18.82
C LEU A 152 5.58 -4.26 18.65
N VAL A 153 5.43 -4.74 17.41
CA VAL A 153 5.01 -6.12 17.13
C VAL A 153 5.98 -7.13 17.75
N LYS A 154 7.30 -6.95 17.56
CA LYS A 154 8.32 -7.82 18.15
C LYS A 154 8.23 -7.88 19.68
N SER A 155 8.03 -6.74 20.32
CA SER A 155 7.91 -6.67 21.78
C SER A 155 6.67 -7.40 22.32
N ILE A 156 5.58 -7.43 21.54
CA ILE A 156 4.35 -8.17 21.88
C ILE A 156 4.58 -9.67 21.73
N ASP A 157 5.22 -10.10 20.65
CA ASP A 157 5.50 -11.53 20.39
C ASP A 157 6.45 -12.12 21.46
N GLU A 158 7.48 -11.38 21.85
CA GLU A 158 8.42 -11.77 22.92
C GLU A 158 7.73 -11.89 24.29
N ALA A 159 6.75 -11.03 24.58
CA ALA A 159 5.99 -11.07 25.83
C ALA A 159 4.96 -12.23 25.89
N THR A 160 4.62 -12.85 24.75
CA THR A 160 3.50 -13.81 24.63
C THR A 160 3.96 -15.25 24.43
N THR A 161 5.27 -15.56 24.50
CA THR A 161 5.76 -16.95 24.40
C THR A 161 5.85 -17.61 25.79
N PRO A 162 4.88 -18.46 26.21
CA PRO A 162 5.02 -19.20 27.47
C PRO A 162 6.05 -20.33 27.32
N GLU A 163 7.00 -20.40 28.26
CA GLU A 163 7.91 -21.53 28.46
C GLU A 163 7.12 -22.85 28.55
N ILE A 164 7.24 -23.70 27.53
CA ILE A 164 6.74 -25.07 27.57
C ILE A 164 7.68 -25.88 28.48
N GLN A 165 7.37 -25.95 29.78
CA GLN A 165 8.04 -26.85 30.71
C GLN A 165 7.78 -28.32 30.33
N GLU A 166 8.86 -29.03 30.08
CA GLU A 166 8.94 -30.47 29.80
C GLU A 166 8.13 -31.31 30.82
N ARG A 167 6.96 -31.81 30.42
CA ARG A 167 6.29 -32.89 31.16
C ARG A 167 6.88 -34.23 30.72
N LYS A 168 7.74 -34.78 31.58
CA LYS A 168 8.30 -36.14 31.53
C LYS A 168 7.22 -37.18 31.19
N PRO A 169 7.44 -38.10 30.21
CA PRO A 169 6.40 -39.03 29.79
C PRO A 169 6.07 -40.06 30.88
N LEU A 170 4.78 -40.24 31.17
CA LEU A 170 4.25 -41.26 32.07
C LEU A 170 4.57 -42.67 31.54
N ARG A 171 5.19 -43.51 32.38
CA ARG A 171 5.41 -44.93 32.10
C ARG A 171 4.05 -45.64 32.00
N LEU A 172 3.78 -46.27 30.85
CA LEU A 172 2.66 -47.19 30.66
C LEU A 172 2.88 -48.46 31.49
N LEU A 173 1.97 -48.75 32.41
CA LEU A 173 1.92 -50.05 33.10
C LEU A 173 1.31 -51.09 32.15
N LYS A 174 1.98 -52.23 32.02
CA LYS A 174 1.54 -53.36 31.16
C LYS A 174 0.28 -54.03 31.74
N PRO A 175 -0.58 -54.64 30.90
CA PRO A 175 -1.79 -55.31 31.36
C PRO A 175 -1.45 -56.63 32.07
N VAL A 176 -2.19 -56.94 33.13
CA VAL A 176 -2.16 -58.23 33.84
C VAL A 176 -3.06 -59.23 33.08
N GLU A 177 -2.57 -60.46 32.95
CA GLU A 177 -3.21 -61.62 32.30
C GLU A 177 -4.57 -62.01 32.89
#